data_AF-A0A7X5LW10-F1
#
_entry.id   AF-A0A7X5LW10-F1
#
_cell.length_a   1.000
_cell.length_b   1.000
_cell.length_c   1.000
_cell.angle_alpha   90.00
_cell.angle_beta   90.00
_cell.angle_gamma   90.00
#
_symmetry.space_group_name_H-M   'P 1'
#
loop_
_entity.id
_entity.type
_entity.pdbx_description
1 polymer ?
#
loop_
_entity_poly.entity_id
_entity_poly.type
_entity_poly.pdbx_seq_one_letter_code
_entity_poly.pdbx_strand_id
1 'polypeptide(L)'
;MKNRLQVGGLALITHAIKESNVGKVVKLVSFIGSRKSKNWGTRDDFWLIECDDFEISYFNPSKPIPMHPAQHLMPLGDDKGIELYGLREEIMTRHDKEAV
;
A
#
# COMPACT_ATOMS: atom_id res chain seq x y z
N MET A 1 15.59 -8.50 -5.76
CA MET A 1 14.35 -9.19 -5.34
C MET A 1 13.16 -8.43 -5.90
N LYS A 2 12.20 -9.11 -6.54
CA LYS A 2 10.94 -8.49 -7.02
C LYS A 2 9.96 -8.48 -5.85
N ASN A 3 10.00 -7.45 -5.01
CA ASN A 3 8.99 -7.26 -3.98
C ASN A 3 7.68 -6.88 -4.70
N ARG A 4 6.67 -7.76 -4.67
CA ARG A 4 5.46 -7.67 -5.50
C ARG A 4 4.30 -7.15 -4.66
N LEU A 5 3.63 -6.09 -5.15
CA LEU A 5 2.30 -5.74 -4.68
C LEU A 5 1.36 -6.93 -4.96
N GLN A 6 0.57 -7.32 -3.96
CA GLN A 6 -0.35 -8.44 -4.05
C GLN A 6 -1.59 -8.21 -3.20
N VAL A 7 -2.70 -8.83 -3.59
CA VAL A 7 -3.96 -8.76 -2.84
C VAL A 7 -3.76 -9.27 -1.42
N GLY A 8 -4.26 -8.52 -0.45
CA GLY A 8 -4.12 -8.77 0.98
C GLY A 8 -2.80 -8.26 1.58
N GLY A 9 -1.81 -7.90 0.77
CA GLY A 9 -0.54 -7.36 1.23
C GLY A 9 -0.65 -5.92 1.75
N LEU A 10 0.35 -5.50 2.51
CA LEU A 10 0.49 -4.12 2.97
C LEU A 10 1.45 -3.34 2.08
N ALA A 11 1.22 -2.03 1.98
CA ALA A 11 2.13 -1.13 1.30
C ALA A 11 2.20 0.22 2.01
N LEU A 12 3.39 0.82 1.99
CA LEU A 12 3.62 2.20 2.40
C LEU A 12 3.38 3.13 1.22
N ILE A 13 2.64 4.22 1.45
CA ILE A 13 2.50 5.28 0.46
C ILE A 13 3.76 6.14 0.46
N THR A 14 4.48 6.15 -0.65
CA THR A 14 5.72 6.94 -0.80
C THR A 14 5.48 8.30 -1.45
N HIS A 15 4.37 8.47 -2.15
CA HIS A 15 4.01 9.72 -2.81
C HIS A 15 2.49 9.87 -2.94
N ALA A 16 1.95 11.06 -2.66
CA ALA A 16 0.52 11.35 -2.81
C ALA A 16 0.29 12.85 -3.06
N ILE A 17 -0.83 13.17 -3.72
CA ILE A 17 -1.26 14.57 -3.95
C ILE A 17 -1.58 15.25 -2.62
N LYS A 18 -2.23 14.52 -1.71
CA LYS A 18 -2.43 14.93 -0.32
C LYS A 18 -1.25 14.45 0.48
N GLU A 19 -0.39 15.36 0.91
CA GLU A 19 0.82 15.04 1.68
C GLU A 19 0.50 14.28 2.96
N SER A 20 -0.68 14.52 3.57
CA SER A 20 -1.16 13.78 4.74
C SER A 20 -1.34 12.27 4.52
N ASN A 21 -1.36 11.80 3.27
CA ASN A 21 -1.39 10.37 2.96
C ASN A 21 -0.01 9.74 2.80
N VAL A 22 1.05 10.53 2.62
CA VAL A 22 2.42 10.01 2.53
C VAL A 22 2.81 9.41 3.88
N GLY A 23 3.44 8.22 3.85
CA GLY A 23 3.81 7.48 5.05
C GLY A 23 2.69 6.64 5.66
N LYS A 24 1.45 6.71 5.15
CA LYS A 24 0.39 5.80 5.58
C LYS A 24 0.63 4.38 5.06
N VAL A 25 0.36 3.41 5.91
CA VAL A 25 0.30 1.99 5.55
C VAL A 25 -1.12 1.67 5.12
N VAL A 26 -1.23 1.00 3.98
CA VAL A 26 -2.52 0.64 3.38
C VAL A 26 -2.54 -0.83 3.02
N LYS A 27 -3.72 -1.43 3.06
CA LYS A 27 -3.93 -2.80 2.59
C LYS A 27 -4.32 -2.78 1.12
N LEU A 28 -3.71 -3.65 0.33
CA LEU A 28 -3.99 -3.82 -1.09
C LEU A 28 -5.21 -4.74 -1.26
N VAL A 29 -6.33 -4.21 -1.74
CA VAL A 29 -7.58 -4.98 -1.85
C VAL A 29 -7.69 -5.65 -3.21
N SER A 30 -7.44 -4.93 -4.30
CA SER A 30 -7.50 -5.48 -5.65
C SER A 30 -6.68 -4.67 -6.64
N PHE A 31 -6.17 -5.33 -7.66
CA PHE A 31 -5.56 -4.67 -8.80
C PHE A 31 -6.65 -4.21 -9.76
N ILE A 32 -6.68 -2.91 -10.07
CA ILE A 32 -7.66 -2.29 -10.96
C ILE A 32 -7.10 -2.19 -12.39
N GLY A 33 -5.77 -2.13 -12.55
CA GLY A 33 -5.13 -1.90 -13.84
C GLY A 33 -5.27 -0.46 -14.29
N SER A 34 -5.82 -0.24 -15.48
CA SER A 34 -5.79 1.06 -16.15
C SER A 34 -7.02 1.92 -15.87
N ARG A 35 -6.80 3.22 -15.62
CA ARG A 35 -7.87 4.22 -15.54
C ARG A 35 -7.57 5.41 -16.45
N LYS A 36 -8.55 5.76 -17.28
CA LYS A 36 -8.52 6.99 -18.08
C LYS A 36 -9.06 8.16 -17.28
N SER A 37 -8.27 9.20 -17.15
CA SER A 37 -8.70 10.50 -16.65
C SER A 37 -8.69 11.52 -17.78
N LYS A 38 -9.77 12.31 -17.91
CA LYS A 38 -9.83 13.40 -18.88
C LYS A 38 -8.74 14.46 -18.66
N ASN A 39 -8.25 14.61 -17.42
CA ASN A 39 -7.31 15.68 -17.05
C ASN A 39 -5.85 15.20 -16.99
N TRP A 40 -5.60 13.90 -16.89
CA TRP A 40 -4.27 13.34 -16.61
C TRP A 40 -3.85 12.22 -17.56
N GLY A 41 -4.65 11.97 -18.61
CA GLY A 41 -4.43 10.88 -19.56
C GLY A 41 -4.83 9.50 -19.01
N THR A 42 -4.37 8.45 -19.69
CA THR A 42 -4.45 7.09 -19.17
C THR A 42 -3.34 6.92 -18.14
N ARG A 43 -3.69 6.50 -16.93
CA ARG A 43 -2.72 6.00 -15.98
C ARG A 43 -3.00 4.52 -15.75
N ASP A 44 -1.96 3.73 -15.92
CA ASP A 44 -1.99 2.28 -15.74
C ASP A 44 -1.60 1.91 -14.31
N ASP A 45 -1.87 0.66 -13.94
CA ASP A 45 -1.43 0.03 -12.70
C ASP A 45 -1.93 0.63 -11.38
N PHE A 46 -3.24 0.89 -11.27
CA PHE A 46 -3.86 1.26 -9.99
C PHE A 46 -4.21 0.08 -9.11
N TRP A 47 -4.07 0.32 -7.80
CA TRP A 47 -4.55 -0.56 -6.74
C TRP A 47 -5.70 0.09 -6.00
N LEU A 48 -6.73 -0.70 -5.74
CA LEU A 48 -7.69 -0.43 -4.69
C LEU A 48 -7.01 -0.67 -3.35
N ILE A 49 -7.12 0.32 -2.46
CA ILE A 49 -6.50 0.27 -1.14
C ILE A 49 -7.54 0.42 -0.05
N GLU A 50 -7.23 -0.05 1.15
CA GLU A 50 -8.03 0.12 2.35
C GLU A 50 -7.15 0.74 3.44
N CYS A 51 -7.66 1.80 4.06
CA CYS A 51 -7.00 2.57 5.10
C CYS A 51 -8.04 3.47 5.79
N ASP A 52 -8.10 3.40 7.11
CA ASP A 52 -9.15 4.06 7.92
C ASP A 52 -9.13 5.59 7.79
N ASP A 53 -7.93 6.17 7.69
CA ASP A 53 -7.73 7.63 7.67
C ASP A 53 -7.33 8.16 6.28
N PHE A 54 -7.65 7.46 5.19
CA PHE A 54 -7.20 7.88 3.86
C PHE A 54 -7.95 9.11 3.35
N GLU A 55 -7.22 10.20 3.08
CA GLU A 55 -7.81 11.40 2.47
C GLU A 55 -7.96 11.24 0.97
N ILE A 56 -9.19 11.16 0.49
CA ILE A 56 -9.45 10.90 -0.92
C ILE A 56 -9.21 12.17 -1.74
N SER A 57 -8.16 12.15 -2.57
CA SER A 57 -7.87 13.22 -3.52
C SER A 57 -8.66 13.12 -4.83
N TYR A 58 -9.28 11.97 -5.11
CA TYR A 58 -9.96 11.68 -6.38
C TYR A 58 -11.48 11.71 -6.25
N PHE A 59 -12.10 12.70 -6.89
CA PHE A 59 -13.55 12.89 -6.93
C PHE A 59 -14.19 11.89 -7.92
N ASN A 60 -14.74 10.79 -7.42
CA ASN A 60 -15.89 10.13 -8.04
C ASN A 60 -17.09 10.39 -7.11
N PRO A 61 -18.04 11.26 -7.49
CA PRO A 61 -19.10 11.73 -6.58
C PRO A 61 -20.06 10.63 -6.13
N SER A 62 -20.04 9.46 -6.77
CA SER A 62 -21.00 8.39 -6.46
C SER A 62 -20.49 7.40 -5.41
N LYS A 63 -19.17 7.17 -5.30
CA LYS A 63 -18.50 6.35 -4.28
C LYS A 63 -17.01 6.74 -4.25
N PRO A 64 -16.51 7.37 -3.18
CA PRO A 64 -15.10 7.71 -3.09
C PRO A 64 -14.35 6.41 -2.75
N ILE A 65 -13.70 5.83 -3.75
CA ILE A 65 -12.97 4.57 -3.61
C ILE A 65 -11.48 4.93 -3.52
N PRO A 66 -10.83 4.73 -2.36
CA PRO A 66 -9.43 5.05 -2.19
C PRO A 66 -8.58 4.14 -3.08
N MET A 67 -7.87 4.75 -4.03
CA MET A 67 -7.03 4.06 -5.00
C MET A 67 -5.71 4.78 -5.17
N HIS A 68 -4.66 4.01 -5.46
CA HIS A 68 -3.31 4.57 -5.59
C HIS A 68 -2.51 3.83 -6.67
N PRO A 69 -1.66 4.52 -7.45
CA PRO A 69 -0.89 3.87 -8.51
C PRO A 69 0.26 3.07 -7.90
N ALA A 70 0.58 1.93 -8.51
CA ALA A 70 1.61 0.99 -8.04
C ALA A 70 2.97 1.65 -7.80
N GLN A 71 3.37 2.60 -8.65
CA GLN A 71 4.64 3.32 -8.53
C GLN A 71 4.78 4.17 -7.25
N HIS A 72 3.69 4.44 -6.52
CA HIS A 72 3.70 5.18 -5.27
C HIS A 72 3.51 4.27 -4.04
N LEU A 73 3.55 2.96 -4.23
CA LEU A 73 3.31 1.96 -3.20
C LEU A 73 4.59 1.13 -3.01
N MET A 74 5.18 1.23 -1.83
CA MET A 74 6.27 0.36 -1.43
C MET A 74 5.69 -0.86 -0.68
N PRO A 75 5.76 -2.08 -1.22
CA PRO A 75 5.26 -3.26 -0.53
C PRO A 75 6.01 -3.45 0.80
N LEU A 76 5.25 -3.52 1.89
CA LEU A 76 5.72 -3.91 3.20
C LEU A 76 5.41 -5.39 3.31
N GLY A 77 6.47 -6.21 3.31
CA GLY A 77 6.42 -7.66 3.08
C GLY A 77 5.20 -8.37 3.68
N ASP A 78 4.67 -9.33 2.95
CA ASP A 78 3.63 -10.22 3.45
C ASP A 78 4.22 -11.28 4.40
N ASP A 79 3.37 -12.13 4.98
CA ASP A 79 3.80 -13.28 5.77
C ASP A 79 4.79 -14.17 5.00
N LYS A 80 4.66 -14.26 3.66
CA LYS A 80 5.64 -14.96 2.82
C LYS A 80 6.97 -14.21 2.75
N GLY A 81 7.00 -12.89 2.81
CA GLY A 81 8.21 -12.09 2.95
C GLY A 81 8.92 -12.34 4.29
N ILE A 82 8.17 -12.41 5.40
CA ILE A 82 8.74 -12.78 6.71
C ILE A 82 9.38 -14.18 6.65
N GLU A 83 8.71 -15.14 6.01
CA GLU A 83 9.22 -16.49 5.78
C GLU A 83 10.42 -16.52 4.83
N LEU A 84 10.35 -15.85 3.68
CA LEU A 84 11.39 -15.78 2.66
C LEU A 84 12.67 -15.10 3.15
N TYR A 85 12.56 -14.13 4.06
CA TYR A 85 13.70 -13.40 4.62
C TYR A 85 14.14 -13.93 5.99
N GLY A 86 13.52 -14.99 6.52
CA GLY A 86 13.88 -15.57 7.81
C GLY A 86 13.69 -14.61 9.00
N LEU A 87 12.86 -13.58 8.84
CA LEU A 87 12.70 -12.49 9.84
C LEU A 87 11.88 -12.91 11.07
N ARG A 88 11.37 -14.15 11.09
CA ARG A 88 10.59 -14.70 12.20
C ARG A 88 11.34 -14.66 13.54
N GLU A 89 12.63 -14.99 13.53
CA GLU A 89 13.44 -15.03 14.76
C GLU A 89 13.85 -13.62 15.23
N GLU A 90 14.05 -12.66 14.32
CA GLU A 90 14.44 -11.29 14.67
C GLU A 90 13.29 -10.50 15.32
N ILE A 91 12.04 -10.78 14.93
CA ILE A 91 10.83 -10.18 15.54
C ILE A 91 10.61 -10.73 16.96
N MET A 92 10.86 -12.03 17.17
CA MET A 92 10.70 -12.67 18.48
C MET A 92 11.78 -12.23 19.48
N THR A 93 13.04 -12.14 19.04
CA THR A 93 14.16 -11.78 19.94
C THR A 93 14.21 -10.31 20.37
N ARG A 94 13.48 -9.41 19.68
CA ARG A 94 13.36 -8.01 20.11
C ARG A 94 12.29 -7.77 21.19
N HIS A 95 11.25 -8.62 21.27
CA HIS A 95 10.24 -8.50 22.33
C HIS A 95 10.76 -8.90 23.71
N ASP A 96 11.77 -9.77 23.78
CA ASP A 96 12.33 -10.25 25.05
C ASP A 96 13.39 -9.32 25.66
N LYS A 97 13.79 -8.24 24.96
CA LYS A 97 14.83 -7.31 25.44
C LYS A 97 14.30 -6.05 26.12
N GLU A 98 12.99 -5.83 26.16
CA GLU A 98 12.37 -4.71 26.89
C GLU A 98 11.73 -5.15 28.23
N ALA A 99 11.97 -6.40 28.65
CA ALA A 99 11.53 -6.93 29.93
C ALA A 99 12.72 -7.39 30.80
N VAL A 100 13.66 -6.47 31.11
CA VAL A 100 14.56 -6.57 32.27
C VAL A 100 14.76 -5.20 32.89
#